data_AF-A0A352BBT9-F1
#
_entry.id   AF-A0A352BBT9-F1
#
_cell.length_a   1.000
_cell.length_b   1.000
_cell.length_c   1.000
_cell.angle_alpha   90.00
_cell.angle_beta   90.00
_cell.angle_gamma   90.00
#
_symmetry.space_group_name_H-M   'P 1'
#
loop_
_entity.id
_entity.type
_entity.pdbx_description
1 polymer ?
#
loop_
_entity_poly.entity_id
_entity_poly.type
_entity_poly.pdbx_seq_one_letter_code
_entity_poly.pdbx_strand_id
1 'polypeptide(L)'
;MITAISQISGFVGSLCLLLFGMEMLSNGIQKGAGNSLHSLLGKISGNRFTAVLTGMAVTAIIQSSGATTVMVVSFVNAEIINLSQAIGIIFGANIGTTVTAWIVSLFGFSFSIEAAAIPLFGFGFILKYFKKLKIHNFADCFMGFALLFMALGLLKASMNLKPESVAFLQDFNKLG
;
A
#
# COMPACT_ATOMS: atom_id res chain seq x y z
N MET A 1 13.09 22.28 -23.00
CA MET A 1 11.82 21.59 -23.31
C MET A 1 11.93 20.07 -23.22
N ILE A 2 12.85 19.40 -23.93
CA ILE A 2 13.03 17.93 -23.90
C ILE A 2 13.36 17.40 -22.47
N THR A 3 14.21 18.09 -21.72
CA THR A 3 14.56 17.71 -20.33
C THR A 3 13.36 17.76 -19.38
N ALA A 4 12.48 18.76 -19.54
CA ALA A 4 11.27 18.90 -18.72
C ALA A 4 10.26 17.77 -19.02
N ILE A 5 10.10 17.41 -20.30
CA ILE A 5 9.22 16.30 -20.72
C ILE A 5 9.75 14.96 -20.17
N SER A 6 11.07 14.73 -20.20
CA SER A 6 11.71 13.54 -19.63
C SER A 6 11.53 13.46 -18.09
N GLN A 7 11.63 14.58 -17.37
CA GLN A 7 11.40 14.61 -15.92
C GLN A 7 9.94 14.35 -15.55
N ILE A 8 8.99 14.97 -16.24
CA ILE A 8 7.55 14.77 -15.99
C ILE A 8 7.17 13.32 -16.29
N SER A 9 7.62 12.76 -17.42
CA SER A 9 7.35 11.36 -17.75
C SER A 9 8.03 10.37 -16.78
N GLY A 10 9.23 10.68 -16.29
CA GLY A 10 9.90 9.91 -15.24
C GLY A 10 9.15 9.94 -13.90
N PHE A 11 8.65 11.12 -13.50
CA PHE A 11 7.82 11.27 -12.31
C PHE A 11 6.49 10.51 -12.43
N VAL A 12 5.76 10.70 -13.53
CA VAL A 12 4.49 10.00 -13.76
C VAL A 12 4.70 8.49 -13.88
N GLY A 13 5.73 8.05 -14.59
CA GLY A 13 6.05 6.63 -14.74
C GLY A 13 6.42 5.95 -13.42
N SER A 14 7.25 6.60 -12.60
CA SER A 14 7.59 6.10 -11.25
C SER A 14 6.38 6.10 -10.32
N LEU A 15 5.49 7.10 -10.40
CA LEU A 15 4.23 7.11 -9.66
C LEU A 15 3.31 5.95 -10.09
N CYS A 16 3.13 5.72 -11.39
CA CYS A 16 2.34 4.60 -11.89
C CYS A 16 2.91 3.24 -11.45
N LEU A 17 4.23 3.07 -11.47
CA LEU A 17 4.88 1.86 -10.95
C LEU A 17 4.67 1.68 -9.44
N LEU A 18 4.72 2.78 -8.68
CA LEU A 18 4.46 2.77 -7.24
C LEU A 18 3.02 2.34 -6.95
N LEU A 19 2.05 2.94 -7.66
CA LEU A 19 0.63 2.58 -7.57
C LEU A 19 0.39 1.10 -7.92
N PHE A 20 1.00 0.62 -9.00
CA PHE A 20 0.89 -0.78 -9.42
C PHE A 20 1.52 -1.74 -8.38
N GLY A 21 2.67 -1.39 -7.82
CA GLY A 21 3.30 -2.15 -6.73
C GLY A 21 2.40 -2.25 -5.50
N MET A 22 1.76 -1.14 -5.11
CA MET A 22 0.80 -1.12 -4.00
C MET A 22 -0.45 -1.97 -4.28
N GLU A 23 -0.98 -1.95 -5.50
CA GLU A 23 -2.11 -2.79 -5.90
C GLU A 23 -1.76 -4.28 -5.79
N MET A 24 -0.59 -4.66 -6.32
CA MET A 24 -0.10 -6.04 -6.27
C MET A 24 0.13 -6.51 -4.84
N LEU A 25 0.68 -5.64 -3.98
CA LEU A 25 0.85 -5.87 -2.56
C LEU A 25 -0.49 -6.13 -1.86
N SER A 26 -1.48 -5.25 -2.06
CA SER A 26 -2.83 -5.37 -1.50
C SER A 26 -3.48 -6.69 -1.91
N ASN A 27 -3.44 -7.03 -3.20
CA ASN A 27 -3.99 -8.27 -3.73
C ASN A 27 -3.29 -9.50 -3.15
N GLY A 28 -1.96 -9.47 -3.01
CA GLY A 28 -1.18 -10.54 -2.41
C GLY A 28 -1.52 -10.78 -0.95
N ILE A 29 -1.67 -9.71 -0.16
CA ILE A 29 -2.08 -9.85 1.25
C ILE A 29 -3.51 -10.36 1.33
N GLN A 30 -4.44 -9.87 0.50
CA GLN A 30 -5.83 -10.35 0.52
C GLN A 30 -5.92 -11.85 0.21
N LYS A 31 -5.18 -12.34 -0.80
CA LYS A 31 -5.12 -13.76 -1.14
C LYS A 31 -4.45 -14.60 -0.04
N GLY A 32 -3.38 -14.09 0.55
CA GLY A 32 -2.61 -14.80 1.58
C GLY A 32 -3.26 -14.82 2.96
N ALA A 33 -3.97 -13.74 3.32
CA ALA A 33 -4.54 -13.51 4.65
C ALA A 33 -6.07 -13.75 4.72
N GLY A 34 -6.71 -14.25 3.66
CA GLY A 34 -8.17 -14.45 3.62
C GLY A 34 -8.72 -15.22 4.83
N ASN A 35 -8.07 -16.31 5.24
CA ASN A 35 -8.48 -17.08 6.43
C ASN A 35 -8.34 -16.27 7.74
N SER A 36 -7.30 -15.45 7.86
CA SER A 36 -7.10 -14.57 9.00
C SER A 36 -8.19 -13.49 9.05
N LEU A 37 -8.60 -12.97 7.90
CA LEU A 37 -9.67 -11.99 7.77
C LEU A 37 -11.01 -12.58 8.24
N HIS A 38 -11.36 -13.78 7.78
CA HIS A 38 -12.53 -14.51 8.26
C HIS A 38 -12.48 -14.79 9.78
N SER A 39 -11.32 -15.17 10.31
CA SER A 39 -11.16 -15.43 11.75
C SER A 39 -11.30 -14.15 12.60
N LEU A 40 -10.77 -13.02 12.13
CA LEU A 40 -10.89 -11.73 12.83
C LEU A 40 -12.34 -11.26 12.88
N LEU A 41 -13.11 -11.49 11.81
CA LEU A 41 -14.53 -11.16 11.76
C LEU A 41 -15.36 -12.01 12.72
N GLY A 42 -15.05 -13.31 12.82
CA GLY A 42 -15.69 -14.20 13.81
C GLY A 42 -15.36 -13.86 15.27
N LYS A 43 -14.30 -13.07 15.51
CA LYS A 43 -13.88 -12.61 16.84
C LYS A 43 -14.42 -11.22 17.21
N ILE A 44 -15.24 -10.60 16.36
CA ILE A 44 -15.90 -9.34 16.68
C ILE A 44 -16.85 -9.61 17.84
N SER A 45 -16.45 -9.21 19.05
CA SER A 45 -17.35 -9.19 20.19
C SER A 45 -18.33 -8.03 20.07
N GLY A 46 -19.47 -8.09 20.78
CA GLY A 46 -20.44 -6.99 20.84
C GLY A 46 -19.90 -5.69 21.46
N ASN A 47 -18.64 -5.64 21.91
CA ASN A 47 -18.03 -4.46 22.51
C ASN A 47 -17.36 -3.54 21.45
N ARG A 48 -17.61 -2.23 21.59
CA ARG A 48 -17.09 -1.15 20.72
C ARG A 48 -15.56 -1.17 20.61
N PHE A 49 -14.86 -1.47 21.71
CA PHE A 49 -13.39 -1.55 21.71
C PHE A 49 -12.86 -2.68 20.81
N THR A 50 -13.50 -3.84 20.82
CA THR A 50 -13.09 -4.96 19.97
C THR A 50 -13.37 -4.69 18.49
N ALA A 51 -14.43 -3.94 18.17
CA ALA A 51 -14.71 -3.51 16.80
C ALA A 51 -13.61 -2.57 16.28
N VAL A 52 -13.16 -1.61 17.09
CA VAL A 52 -12.06 -0.70 16.75
C VAL A 52 -10.73 -1.46 16.56
N LEU A 53 -10.38 -2.36 17.48
CA LEU A 53 -9.16 -3.17 17.34
C LEU A 53 -9.21 -4.07 16.11
N THR A 54 -10.38 -4.64 15.81
CA THR A 54 -10.58 -5.44 14.59
C THR A 54 -10.39 -4.59 13.35
N GLY A 55 -10.95 -3.37 13.30
CA GLY A 55 -10.71 -2.42 12.23
C GLY A 55 -9.24 -2.08 12.03
N MET A 56 -8.51 -1.85 13.13
CA MET A 56 -7.08 -1.58 13.08
C MET A 56 -6.30 -2.77 12.52
N ALA A 57 -6.62 -3.99 12.95
CA ALA A 57 -5.99 -5.22 12.44
C ALA A 57 -6.34 -5.48 10.96
N VAL A 58 -7.59 -5.25 10.56
CA VAL A 58 -8.04 -5.36 9.17
C VAL A 58 -7.28 -4.36 8.30
N THR A 59 -7.13 -3.10 8.71
CA THR A 59 -6.34 -2.11 7.97
C THR A 59 -4.86 -2.50 7.90
N ALA A 60 -4.27 -3.04 8.96
CA ALA A 60 -2.89 -3.48 8.93
C ALA A 60 -2.65 -4.59 7.89
N ILE A 61 -3.66 -5.46 7.69
CA ILE A 61 -3.62 -6.53 6.69
C ILE A 61 -3.92 -5.96 5.29
N ILE A 62 -5.07 -5.32 5.09
CA ILE A 62 -5.53 -4.91 3.75
C ILE A 62 -4.75 -3.71 3.22
N GLN A 63 -4.31 -2.80 4.09
CA GLN A 63 -3.68 -1.50 3.80
C GLN A 63 -4.48 -0.53 2.90
N SER A 64 -5.59 -0.98 2.31
CA SER A 64 -6.49 -0.18 1.49
C SER A 64 -7.76 0.18 2.27
N SER A 65 -7.93 1.46 2.57
CA SER A 65 -9.13 1.99 3.23
C SER A 65 -10.40 1.81 2.40
N GLY A 66 -10.28 1.90 1.07
CA GLY A 66 -11.39 1.67 0.13
C GLY A 66 -11.84 0.21 0.15
N ALA A 67 -10.91 -0.72 0.02
CA ALA A 67 -11.21 -2.16 0.08
C ALA A 67 -11.79 -2.56 1.45
N THR A 68 -11.25 -1.98 2.53
CA THR A 68 -11.76 -2.20 3.89
C THR A 68 -13.22 -1.75 4.04
N THR A 69 -13.57 -0.59 3.50
CA THR A 69 -14.94 -0.07 3.57
C THR A 69 -15.92 -0.94 2.78
N VAL A 70 -15.56 -1.31 1.54
CA VAL A 70 -16.38 -2.20 0.69
C VAL A 70 -16.61 -3.56 1.38
N MET A 71 -15.57 -4.09 2.01
CA MET A 71 -15.64 -5.34 2.76
C MET A 71 -16.58 -5.23 3.96
N VAL A 72 -16.44 -4.19 4.79
CA VAL A 72 -17.32 -3.97 5.95
C VAL A 72 -18.78 -3.83 5.53
N VAL A 73 -19.07 -3.07 4.47
CA VAL A 73 -20.42 -2.93 3.92
C VAL A 73 -20.97 -4.28 3.44
N SER A 74 -20.13 -5.09 2.80
CA SER A 74 -20.52 -6.43 2.34
C SER A 74 -20.88 -7.36 3.52
N PHE A 75 -20.20 -7.25 4.66
CA PHE A 75 -20.53 -8.03 5.86
C PHE A 75 -21.77 -7.55 6.59
N VAL A 76 -22.07 -6.25 6.54
CA VAL A 76 -23.36 -5.73 7.02
C VAL A 76 -24.50 -6.27 6.17
N ASN A 77 -24.34 -6.23 4.84
CA ASN A 77 -25.36 -6.75 3.91
C ASN A 77 -25.56 -8.26 4.02
N ALA A 78 -24.51 -9.01 4.38
CA ALA A 78 -24.57 -10.44 4.64
C ALA A 78 -25.04 -10.78 6.07
N GLU A 79 -25.44 -9.79 6.87
CA GLU A 79 -25.87 -9.93 8.28
C GLU A 79 -24.82 -10.58 9.20
N ILE A 80 -23.55 -10.60 8.78
CA ILE A 80 -22.42 -11.16 9.55
C ILE A 80 -22.08 -10.21 10.71
N ILE A 81 -22.22 -8.91 10.51
CA ILE A 81 -22.01 -7.86 11.51
C ILE A 81 -23.13 -6.82 11.43
N ASN A 82 -23.45 -6.17 12.55
CA ASN A 82 -24.43 -5.09 12.56
C ASN A 82 -23.79 -3.71 12.27
N LEU A 83 -24.64 -2.71 11.99
CA LEU A 83 -24.19 -1.35 11.68
C LEU A 83 -23.32 -0.72 12.79
N SER A 84 -23.64 -1.00 14.07
CA SER A 84 -22.87 -0.45 15.19
C SER A 84 -21.45 -1.02 15.23
N GLN A 85 -21.29 -2.32 14.98
CA GLN A 85 -19.99 -2.97 14.84
C GLN A 85 -19.23 -2.44 13.63
N ALA A 86 -19.91 -2.28 12.48
CA ALA A 86 -19.32 -1.73 11.27
C ALA A 86 -18.73 -0.33 11.48
N ILE A 87 -19.46 0.55 12.19
CA ILE A 87 -18.96 1.88 12.55
C ILE A 87 -17.68 1.77 13.39
N GLY A 88 -17.65 0.88 14.38
CA GLY A 88 -16.46 0.64 15.19
C GLY A 88 -15.25 0.16 14.36
N ILE A 89 -15.47 -0.76 13.43
CA ILE A 89 -14.44 -1.25 12.51
C ILE A 89 -13.93 -0.12 11.61
N ILE A 90 -14.80 0.73 11.07
CA ILE A 90 -14.40 1.86 10.22
C ILE A 90 -13.56 2.88 11.01
N PHE A 91 -13.95 3.22 12.23
CA PHE A 91 -13.14 4.07 13.10
C PHE A 91 -11.77 3.44 13.40
N GLY A 92 -11.74 2.16 13.74
CA GLY A 92 -10.50 1.41 13.94
C GLY A 92 -9.61 1.38 12.72
N ALA A 93 -10.20 1.19 11.54
CA ALA A 93 -9.51 1.16 10.27
C ALA A 93 -8.83 2.50 9.96
N ASN A 94 -9.51 3.63 10.24
CA ASN A 94 -8.98 4.97 10.08
C ASN A 94 -7.88 5.29 11.11
N ILE A 95 -7.98 4.78 12.35
CA ILE A 95 -6.88 4.91 13.31
C ILE A 95 -5.67 4.10 12.82
N GLY A 96 -5.89 2.88 12.30
CA GLY A 96 -4.82 2.02 11.79
C GLY A 96 -3.95 2.66 10.71
N THR A 97 -4.55 3.40 9.76
CA THR A 97 -3.77 4.08 8.71
C THR A 97 -2.83 5.16 9.28
N THR A 98 -3.24 5.84 10.35
CA THR A 98 -2.37 6.81 11.04
C THR A 98 -1.21 6.11 11.76
N VAL A 99 -1.46 4.96 12.41
CA VAL A 99 -0.41 4.19 13.09
C VAL A 99 0.68 3.76 12.11
N THR A 100 0.33 3.37 10.88
CA THR A 100 1.32 3.05 9.84
C THR A 100 2.26 4.22 9.55
N ALA A 101 1.74 5.45 9.46
CA ALA A 101 2.57 6.63 9.23
C ALA A 101 3.53 6.89 10.40
N TRP A 102 3.08 6.68 11.64
CA TRP A 102 3.96 6.77 12.82
C TRP A 102 5.03 5.68 12.84
N ILE A 103 4.68 4.44 12.46
CA ILE A 103 5.66 3.34 12.34
C ILE A 103 6.73 3.70 11.32
N VAL A 104 6.34 4.18 10.14
CA VAL A 104 7.30 4.59 9.10
C VAL A 104 8.14 5.78 9.54
N SER A 105 7.56 6.74 10.27
CA SER A 105 8.28 7.91 10.78
C SER A 105 9.32 7.55 11.86
N LEU A 106 8.95 6.70 12.81
CA LEU A 106 9.81 6.32 13.94
C LEU A 106 10.86 5.26 13.57
N PHE A 107 10.53 4.34 12.67
CA PHE A 107 11.40 3.21 12.29
C PHE A 107 11.97 3.35 10.87
N GLY A 108 11.79 4.51 10.23
CA GLY A 108 12.03 4.74 8.81
C GLY A 108 13.45 4.43 8.32
N PHE A 109 13.56 3.34 7.57
CA PHE A 109 14.52 3.08 6.48
C PHE A 109 16.02 3.25 6.77
N SER A 110 16.56 2.47 7.71
CA SER A 110 18.02 2.25 7.81
C SER A 110 18.58 1.21 6.82
N PHE A 111 17.73 0.61 5.99
CA PHE A 111 18.12 -0.47 5.06
C PHE A 111 17.95 -0.02 3.61
N SER A 112 18.95 -0.23 2.77
CA SER A 112 18.88 0.02 1.32
C SER A 112 17.99 -1.03 0.63
N ILE A 113 16.69 -0.97 0.89
CA ILE A 113 15.69 -1.92 0.36
C ILE A 113 15.66 -1.86 -1.18
N GLU A 114 16.07 -0.75 -1.79
CA GLU A 114 16.27 -0.61 -3.24
C GLU A 114 17.19 -1.69 -3.83
N ALA A 115 18.30 -2.04 -3.16
CA ALA A 115 19.22 -3.07 -3.65
C ALA A 115 18.63 -4.48 -3.53
N ALA A 116 17.74 -4.69 -2.56
CA ALA A 116 17.03 -5.96 -2.36
C ALA A 116 15.78 -6.11 -3.24
N ALA A 117 15.30 -5.01 -3.87
CA ALA A 117 14.06 -5.02 -4.65
C ALA A 117 14.12 -5.99 -5.85
N ILE A 118 15.19 -5.96 -6.65
CA ILE A 118 15.31 -6.84 -7.83
C ILE A 118 15.35 -8.33 -7.43
N PRO A 119 16.20 -8.78 -6.48
CA PRO A 119 16.18 -10.16 -5.99
C PRO A 119 14.81 -10.56 -5.43
N LEU A 120 14.16 -9.67 -4.68
CA LEU A 120 12.86 -9.93 -4.07
C LEU A 120 11.75 -10.10 -5.11
N PHE A 121 11.78 -9.29 -6.18
CA PHE A 121 10.85 -9.44 -7.30
C PHE A 121 11.05 -10.79 -8.01
N GLY A 122 12.31 -11.17 -8.27
CA GLY A 122 12.64 -12.47 -8.86
C GLY A 122 12.16 -13.63 -8.01
N PHE A 123 12.38 -13.56 -6.68
CA PHE A 123 11.86 -14.54 -5.74
C PHE A 123 10.33 -14.65 -5.79
N GLY A 124 9.63 -13.51 -5.73
CA GLY A 124 8.17 -13.48 -5.83
C GLY A 124 7.65 -14.05 -7.16
N PHE A 125 8.32 -13.76 -8.28
CA PHE A 125 7.96 -14.28 -9.59
C PHE A 125 8.14 -15.80 -9.68
N ILE A 126 9.27 -16.33 -9.21
CA ILE A 126 9.52 -17.78 -9.14
C ILE A 126 8.44 -18.43 -8.26
N LEU A 127 8.17 -17.87 -7.09
CA LEU A 127 7.18 -18.39 -6.15
C LEU A 127 5.76 -18.44 -6.74
N LYS A 128 5.44 -17.54 -7.68
CA LYS A 128 4.17 -17.55 -8.41
C LYS A 128 3.97 -18.80 -9.28
N TYR A 129 5.03 -19.48 -9.71
CA TYR A 129 4.90 -20.71 -10.49
C TYR A 129 4.82 -21.98 -9.63
N PHE A 130 5.31 -21.94 -8.39
CA PHE A 130 5.29 -23.09 -7.48
C PHE A 130 4.00 -23.17 -6.65
N LYS A 131 2.87 -23.46 -7.32
CA LYS A 131 1.52 -23.58 -6.71
C LYS A 131 1.40 -24.59 -5.57
N LYS A 132 2.35 -25.52 -5.42
CA LYS A 132 2.38 -26.51 -4.33
C LYS A 132 2.81 -25.91 -2.98
N LEU A 133 3.43 -24.74 -2.96
CA LEU A 133 3.87 -24.10 -1.73
C LEU A 133 2.74 -23.27 -1.13
N LYS A 134 2.47 -23.41 0.17
CA LYS A 134 1.48 -22.59 0.89
C LYS A 134 1.75 -21.08 0.77
N ILE A 135 3.02 -20.70 0.58
CA ILE A 135 3.46 -19.31 0.45
C ILE A 135 3.23 -18.72 -0.95
N HIS A 136 2.79 -19.53 -1.94
CA HIS A 136 2.43 -19.07 -3.28
C HIS A 136 1.41 -17.91 -3.27
N ASN A 137 0.46 -17.92 -2.32
CA ASN A 137 -0.55 -16.86 -2.20
C ASN A 137 0.06 -15.48 -1.86
N PHE A 138 1.28 -15.46 -1.31
CA PHE A 138 2.04 -14.25 -1.00
C PHE A 138 3.02 -13.84 -2.12
N ALA A 139 3.06 -14.55 -3.26
CA ALA A 139 3.92 -14.19 -4.38
C ALA A 139 3.68 -12.75 -4.87
N ASP A 140 2.40 -12.36 -5.01
CA ASP A 140 2.03 -11.00 -5.39
C ASP A 140 2.45 -9.97 -4.31
N CYS A 141 2.49 -10.37 -3.03
CA CYS A 141 2.97 -9.51 -1.94
C CYS A 141 4.47 -9.21 -2.07
N PHE A 142 5.31 -10.23 -2.32
CA PHE A 142 6.74 -10.04 -2.52
C PHE A 142 7.07 -9.19 -3.75
N MET A 143 6.38 -9.46 -4.87
CA MET A 143 6.57 -8.69 -6.10
C MET A 143 6.09 -7.24 -5.94
N GLY A 144 4.94 -7.02 -5.28
CA GLY A 144 4.40 -5.70 -5.01
C GLY A 144 5.29 -4.87 -4.09
N PHE A 145 5.82 -5.48 -3.02
CA PHE A 145 6.80 -4.83 -2.14
C PHE A 145 8.06 -4.43 -2.91
N ALA A 146 8.63 -5.34 -3.71
CA ALA A 146 9.78 -5.03 -4.55
C ALA A 146 9.54 -3.85 -5.50
N LEU A 147 8.41 -3.85 -6.21
CA LEU A 147 8.04 -2.78 -7.15
C LEU A 147 7.82 -1.45 -6.43
N LEU A 148 7.17 -1.45 -5.27
CA LEU A 148 6.95 -0.27 -4.44
C LEU A 148 8.28 0.39 -4.08
N PHE A 149 9.26 -0.39 -3.59
CA PHE A 149 10.57 0.14 -3.21
C PHE A 149 11.43 0.58 -4.39
N MET A 150 11.39 -0.16 -5.50
CA MET A 150 12.04 0.26 -6.74
C MET A 150 11.46 1.58 -7.23
N ALA A 151 10.13 1.72 -7.21
CA ALA A 151 9.45 2.93 -7.64
C ALA A 151 9.73 4.13 -6.72
N LEU A 152 9.89 3.91 -5.40
CA LEU A 152 10.31 4.96 -4.47
C LEU A 152 11.70 5.51 -4.82
N GLY A 153 12.66 4.66 -5.19
CA GLY A 153 13.98 5.09 -5.65
C GLY A 153 13.93 5.91 -6.93
N LEU A 154 13.12 5.46 -7.91
CA LEU A 154 12.89 6.19 -9.17
C LEU A 154 12.18 7.53 -8.93
N LEU A 155 11.24 7.59 -7.99
CA LEU A 155 10.52 8.80 -7.62
C LEU A 155 11.46 9.82 -6.97
N LYS A 156 12.33 9.35 -6.05
CA LYS A 156 13.37 10.18 -5.42
C LYS A 156 14.36 10.74 -6.46
N ALA A 157 14.76 9.93 -7.44
CA ALA A 157 15.61 10.39 -8.53
C ALA A 157 14.91 11.43 -9.45
N SER A 158 13.60 11.28 -9.65
CA SER A 158 12.77 12.20 -10.46
C SER A 158 12.51 13.52 -9.75
N MET A 159 12.48 13.54 -8.41
CA MET A 159 12.24 14.73 -7.59
C MET A 159 13.50 15.57 -7.29
N ASN A 160 14.69 15.11 -7.69
CA ASN A 160 15.93 15.87 -7.53
C ASN A 160 16.00 16.98 -8.61
N LEU A 161 15.16 18.01 -8.40
CA LEU A 161 14.99 19.16 -9.28
C LEU A 161 16.33 19.91 -9.41
N LYS A 162 16.98 19.78 -10.56
CA LYS A 162 18.13 20.62 -10.89
C LYS A 162 17.67 22.08 -10.98
N PRO A 163 18.47 23.06 -10.53
CA PRO A 163 18.14 24.49 -10.60
C PRO A 163 17.71 24.97 -12.00
N GLU A 164 18.19 24.31 -13.06
CA GLU A 164 17.84 24.59 -14.46
C GLU A 164 16.38 24.27 -14.82
N SER A 165 15.73 23.31 -14.14
CA SER A 165 14.30 23.00 -14.32
C SER A 165 13.39 24.09 -13.75
N VAL A 166 13.92 24.90 -12.82
CA VAL A 166 13.24 26.03 -12.17
C VAL A 166 13.48 27.34 -12.93
N ALA A 167 14.44 27.37 -13.86
CA ALA A 167 14.70 28.54 -14.71
C ALA A 167 13.50 28.91 -15.60
N PHE A 168 12.72 27.92 -16.03
CA PHE A 168 11.45 28.15 -16.73
C PHE A 168 10.43 28.91 -15.86
N LEU A 169 10.40 28.66 -14.54
CA LEU A 169 9.55 29.41 -13.61
C LEU A 169 10.06 30.84 -13.38
N GLN A 170 11.37 31.07 -13.52
CA GLN A 170 11.95 32.42 -13.47
C GLN A 170 11.65 33.24 -14.74
N ASP A 171 11.58 32.61 -15.91
CA ASP A 171 11.14 33.29 -17.14
C ASP A 171 9.64 33.64 -17.10
N PHE A 172 8.80 32.79 -16.50
CA PHE A 172 7.38 33.11 -16.28
C PHE A 172 7.18 34.24 -15.27
N ASN A 173 8.05 34.37 -14.25
CA ASN A 173 7.99 35.46 -13.28
C ASN A 173 8.53 36.79 -13.83
N LYS A 174 9.18 36.79 -15.00
CA LYS A 174 9.61 38.00 -15.73
C LYS A 174 8.61 38.49 -16.77
N LEU A 175 7.54 37.74 -17.01
CA LEU A 175 6.45 38.06 -17.94
C LEU A 175 5.21 38.64 -17.24
N GLY A 176 5.30 38.91 -15.93
CA GLY A 176 4.30 39.61 -15.13
C GLY A 176 4.77 41.01 -14.73
#